data_AF-A0A1E3PAE1-F1
#
_entry.id   AF-A0A1E3PAE1-F1
#
_cell.length_a   1.000
_cell.length_b   1.000
_cell.length_c   1.000
_cell.angle_alpha   90.00
_cell.angle_beta   90.00
_cell.angle_gamma   90.00
#
_symmetry.space_group_name_H-M   'P 1'
#
loop_
_entity.id
_entity.type
_entity.pdbx_description
1 polymer ?
#
loop_
_entity_poly.entity_id
_entity_poly.type
_entity_poly.pdbx_seq_one_letter_code
_entity_poly.pdbx_strand_id
1 'polypeptide(L)'
;MAATFEEELNFENEEFPFPKTITRETFLNDLQIDPTNPAQSIVRINEVKFNVDQFLFDHYRFTSLEDLQAELSSLLKELDQELFNLVNNDYFDFINLGKSLEGGENLVDRLRVDVSKYRKKLKDENSRLDESKKHV
;
A
#
# COMPACT_ATOMS: atom_id res chain seq x y z
N MET A 1 -60.55 -3.33 28.07
CA MET A 1 -60.13 -2.83 26.74
C MET A 1 -58.64 -3.13 26.64
N ALA A 2 -58.31 -4.33 26.18
CA ALA A 2 -56.92 -4.75 26.01
C ALA A 2 -56.50 -4.30 24.60
N ALA A 3 -55.50 -3.41 24.51
CA ALA A 3 -54.89 -3.06 23.25
C ALA A 3 -54.08 -4.27 22.78
N THR A 4 -54.57 -4.96 21.76
CA THR A 4 -53.81 -5.94 20.98
C THR A 4 -52.78 -5.17 20.16
N PHE A 5 -51.55 -5.12 20.68
CA PHE A 5 -50.38 -4.65 19.94
C PHE A 5 -49.84 -5.84 19.15
N GLU A 6 -50.51 -6.19 18.06
CA GLU A 6 -49.93 -7.06 17.03
C GLU A 6 -49.06 -6.17 16.15
N GLU A 7 -47.82 -6.01 16.58
CA GLU A 7 -46.75 -5.51 15.73
C GLU A 7 -46.45 -6.64 14.73
N GLU A 8 -47.12 -6.62 13.58
CA GLU A 8 -46.88 -7.54 12.48
C GLU A 8 -45.41 -7.38 12.05
N LEU A 9 -44.55 -8.24 12.58
CA LEU A 9 -43.19 -8.42 12.12
C LEU A 9 -43.29 -8.86 10.65
N ASN A 10 -43.05 -7.91 9.75
CA ASN A 10 -43.08 -8.12 8.30
C ASN A 10 -41.87 -8.96 7.88
N PHE A 11 -41.96 -10.28 8.08
CA PHE A 11 -40.91 -11.26 7.76
C PHE A 11 -40.79 -11.58 6.27
N GLU A 12 -41.62 -10.99 5.39
CA GLU A 12 -41.77 -11.44 4.00
C GLU A 12 -40.58 -11.15 3.07
N ASN A 13 -39.53 -10.45 3.52
CA ASN A 13 -38.38 -10.09 2.67
C ASN A 13 -37.00 -10.28 3.31
N GLU A 14 -36.86 -11.03 4.40
CA GLU A 14 -35.53 -11.43 4.87
C GLU A 14 -35.06 -12.65 4.09
N GLU A 15 -34.40 -12.41 2.95
CA GLU A 15 -33.65 -13.44 2.23
C GLU A 15 -32.52 -13.92 3.15
N PHE A 16 -32.70 -15.08 3.81
CA PHE A 16 -31.71 -15.68 4.71
C PHE A 16 -30.43 -15.99 3.93
N PRO A 17 -29.42 -15.11 3.97
CA PRO A 17 -28.22 -15.31 3.18
C PRO A 17 -27.36 -16.36 3.88
N PHE A 18 -26.61 -17.13 3.10
CA PHE A 18 -25.59 -17.99 3.69
C PHE A 18 -24.60 -17.17 4.54
N PRO A 19 -24.05 -17.74 5.63
CA PRO A 19 -22.99 -17.10 6.39
C PRO A 19 -21.88 -16.64 5.44
N LYS A 20 -21.57 -15.35 5.50
CA LYS A 20 -20.48 -14.76 4.72
C LYS A 20 -19.20 -14.87 5.53
N THR A 21 -18.11 -15.23 4.85
CA THR A 21 -16.78 -15.26 5.44
C THR A 21 -16.26 -13.84 5.62
N ILE A 22 -15.61 -13.58 6.74
CA ILE A 22 -14.94 -12.30 6.98
C ILE A 22 -13.76 -12.14 6.02
N THR A 23 -13.71 -11.00 5.33
CA THR A 23 -12.60 -10.66 4.43
C THR A 23 -12.05 -9.27 4.71
N ARG A 24 -10.81 -9.02 4.28
CA ARG A 24 -10.22 -7.67 4.35
C ARG A 24 -11.06 -6.64 3.59
N GLU A 25 -11.61 -7.00 2.45
CA GLU A 25 -12.40 -6.08 1.62
C GLU A 25 -13.66 -5.57 2.33
N THR A 26 -14.32 -6.43 3.11
CA THR A 26 -15.45 -5.99 3.95
C THR A 26 -15.06 -4.90 4.95
N PHE A 27 -13.87 -4.99 5.56
CA PHE A 27 -13.37 -3.92 6.43
C PHE A 27 -12.96 -2.67 5.66
N LEU A 28 -12.33 -2.80 4.50
CA LEU A 28 -11.92 -1.65 3.70
C LEU A 28 -13.11 -0.83 3.22
N ASN A 29 -14.19 -1.50 2.83
CA ASN A 29 -15.43 -0.85 2.44
C ASN A 29 -16.07 -0.08 3.60
N ASP A 30 -16.16 -0.69 4.79
CA ASP A 30 -16.76 -0.04 5.96
C ASP A 30 -15.89 1.11 6.50
N LEU A 31 -14.56 0.94 6.44
CA LEU A 31 -13.61 1.99 6.79
C LEU A 31 -13.47 3.08 5.71
N GLN A 32 -14.16 2.95 4.57
CA GLN A 32 -14.10 3.87 3.43
C GLN A 32 -12.66 4.09 2.93
N ILE A 33 -11.84 3.05 2.99
CA ILE A 33 -10.45 3.06 2.53
C ILE A 33 -10.43 2.69 1.05
N ASP A 34 -10.01 3.63 0.20
CA ASP A 34 -9.78 3.34 -1.21
C ASP A 34 -8.48 2.52 -1.38
N PRO A 35 -8.56 1.27 -1.89
CA PRO A 35 -7.39 0.42 -2.11
C PRO A 35 -6.47 0.93 -3.24
N THR A 36 -6.98 1.79 -4.13
CA THR A 36 -6.20 2.37 -5.24
C THR A 36 -5.36 3.58 -4.81
N ASN A 37 -5.69 4.17 -3.66
CA ASN A 37 -4.97 5.31 -3.10
C ASN A 37 -4.78 5.18 -1.57
N PRO A 38 -3.97 4.21 -1.14
CA PRO A 38 -3.79 3.92 0.28
C PRO A 38 -3.19 5.10 1.05
N ALA A 39 -2.31 5.90 0.44
CA ALA A 39 -1.67 7.03 1.11
C ALA A 39 -2.67 8.12 1.55
N GLN A 40 -3.70 8.40 0.75
CA GLN A 40 -4.74 9.37 1.13
C GLN A 40 -5.73 8.78 2.14
N SER A 41 -6.00 7.49 2.07
CA SER A 41 -6.89 6.79 3.01
C SER A 41 -6.28 6.64 4.41
N ILE A 42 -4.96 6.41 4.52
CA ILE A 42 -4.24 6.30 5.80
C ILE A 42 -4.27 7.61 6.59
N VAL A 43 -4.24 8.76 5.90
CA VAL A 43 -4.33 10.09 6.57
C VAL A 43 -5.65 10.24 7.33
N ARG A 44 -6.72 9.64 6.82
CA ARG A 44 -8.06 9.73 7.41
C ARG A 44 -8.36 8.61 8.42
N ILE A 45 -7.45 7.65 8.62
CA ILE A 45 -7.74 6.46 9.43
C ILE A 45 -8.09 6.80 10.89
N ASN A 46 -7.55 7.90 11.42
CA ASN A 46 -7.84 8.39 12.77
C ASN A 46 -9.19 9.12 12.88
N GLU A 47 -9.77 9.51 11.74
CA GLU A 47 -11.06 10.22 11.66
C GLU A 47 -12.22 9.25 11.38
N VAL A 48 -11.92 8.07 10.85
CA VAL A 48 -12.89 7.00 10.59
C VAL A 48 -13.35 6.40 11.91
N LYS A 49 -14.64 6.56 12.22
CA LYS A 49 -15.27 5.92 13.38
C LYS A 49 -15.74 4.53 12.98
N PHE A 50 -14.99 3.51 13.37
CA PHE A 50 -15.42 2.12 13.22
C PHE A 50 -16.41 1.74 14.32
N ASN A 51 -17.59 1.25 13.95
CA ASN A 51 -18.59 0.74 14.89
C ASN A 51 -18.77 -0.78 14.69
N VAL A 52 -18.28 -1.54 15.66
CA VAL A 52 -18.31 -3.01 15.64
C VAL A 52 -19.74 -3.53 15.56
N ASP A 53 -20.66 -2.97 16.33
CA ASP A 53 -22.04 -3.46 16.42
C ASP A 53 -22.75 -3.29 15.07
N GLN A 54 -22.56 -2.14 14.42
CA GLN A 54 -23.10 -1.86 13.09
C GLN A 54 -22.51 -2.79 12.03
N PHE A 55 -21.19 -2.97 12.06
CA PHE A 55 -20.47 -3.85 11.13
C PHE A 55 -20.94 -5.31 11.23
N LEU A 56 -21.09 -5.83 12.45
CA LEU A 56 -21.57 -7.20 12.67
C LEU A 56 -23.03 -7.35 12.25
N PHE A 57 -23.86 -6.34 12.50
CA PHE A 57 -25.27 -6.35 12.11
C PHE A 57 -25.45 -6.35 10.59
N ASP A 58 -24.71 -5.52 9.86
CA ASP A 58 -24.88 -5.35 8.41
C ASP A 58 -24.32 -6.54 7.61
N HIS A 59 -23.27 -7.20 8.11
CA HIS A 59 -22.52 -8.18 7.33
C HIS A 59 -22.57 -9.61 7.87
N TYR A 60 -22.76 -9.81 9.18
CA TYR A 60 -22.54 -11.11 9.84
C TYR A 60 -23.64 -11.53 10.83
N ARG A 61 -24.83 -10.92 10.74
CA ARG A 61 -25.99 -11.22 11.62
C ARG A 61 -26.36 -12.71 11.71
N PHE A 62 -26.10 -13.48 10.65
CA PHE A 62 -26.47 -14.91 10.55
C PHE A 62 -25.29 -15.87 10.69
N THR A 63 -24.09 -15.37 11.02
CA THR A 63 -22.90 -16.18 11.24
C THR A 63 -22.81 -16.61 12.71
N SER A 64 -22.31 -17.82 12.98
CA SER A 64 -22.10 -18.27 14.36
C SER A 64 -20.92 -17.52 15.01
N LEU A 65 -20.98 -17.31 16.33
CA LEU A 65 -19.91 -16.60 17.04
C LEU A 65 -18.58 -17.37 17.00
N GLU A 66 -18.64 -18.71 16.99
CA GLU A 66 -17.46 -19.56 16.94
C GLU A 66 -16.78 -19.49 15.56
N ASP A 67 -17.58 -19.49 14.48
CA ASP A 67 -17.07 -19.28 13.13
C ASP A 67 -16.48 -17.87 12.98
N LEU A 68 -17.19 -16.84 13.46
CA LEU A 68 -16.72 -15.46 13.44
C LEU A 68 -15.38 -15.31 14.17
N GLN A 69 -15.25 -15.93 15.34
CA GLN A 69 -14.01 -15.92 16.11
C GLN A 69 -12.86 -16.60 15.35
N ALA A 70 -13.11 -17.76 14.75
CA ALA A 70 -12.13 -18.50 13.98
C ALA A 70 -11.68 -17.70 12.75
N GLU A 71 -12.62 -17.10 12.03
CA GLU A 71 -12.37 -16.28 10.84
C GLU A 71 -11.59 -15.00 11.18
N LEU A 72 -11.98 -14.26 12.21
CA LEU A 72 -11.23 -13.08 12.68
C LEU A 72 -9.81 -13.43 13.09
N SER A 73 -9.64 -14.56 13.80
CA SER A 73 -8.31 -15.02 14.24
C SER A 73 -7.43 -15.41 13.05
N SER A 74 -8.01 -16.06 12.04
CA SER A 74 -7.31 -16.42 10.81
C SER A 74 -6.90 -15.17 10.03
N LEU A 75 -7.83 -14.23 9.84
CA LEU A 75 -7.58 -12.97 9.14
C LEU A 75 -6.51 -12.14 9.86
N LEU A 76 -6.55 -12.06 11.18
CA LEU A 76 -5.53 -11.36 11.96
C LEU A 76 -4.14 -11.97 11.74
N LYS A 77 -4.04 -13.30 11.77
CA LYS A 77 -2.78 -14.00 11.53
C LYS A 77 -2.24 -13.78 10.11
N GLU A 78 -3.12 -13.76 9.12
CA GLU A 78 -2.77 -13.44 7.73
C GLU A 78 -2.22 -12.01 7.63
N LEU A 79 -2.92 -11.03 8.22
CA LEU A 79 -2.49 -9.63 8.23
C LEU A 79 -1.14 -9.44 8.97
N ASP A 80 -0.90 -10.14 10.07
CA ASP A 80 0.38 -10.10 10.78
C ASP A 80 1.53 -10.63 9.91
N GLN A 81 1.29 -11.72 9.17
CA GLN A 81 2.28 -12.27 8.23
C GLN A 81 2.53 -11.31 7.06
N GLU A 82 1.49 -10.70 6.52
CA GLU A 82 1.63 -9.69 5.47
C GLU A 82 2.39 -8.46 5.96
N LEU A 83 2.11 -7.96 7.15
CA LEU A 83 2.85 -6.84 7.75
C LEU A 83 4.32 -7.21 7.94
N PHE A 84 4.60 -8.42 8.44
CA PHE A 84 5.97 -8.92 8.56
C PHE A 84 6.66 -8.98 7.19
N ASN A 85 5.98 -9.48 6.16
CA ASN A 85 6.52 -9.57 4.81
C ASN A 85 6.74 -8.19 4.19
N LEU A 86 5.78 -7.27 4.35
CA LEU A 86 5.89 -5.89 3.86
C LEU A 86 7.10 -5.20 4.49
N VAL A 87 7.19 -5.27 5.82
CA VAL A 87 8.30 -4.69 6.57
C VAL A 87 9.63 -5.31 6.11
N ASN A 88 9.72 -6.62 5.98
CA ASN A 88 10.95 -7.28 5.55
C ASN A 88 11.31 -7.00 4.09
N ASN A 89 10.34 -6.94 3.18
CA ASN A 89 10.57 -6.59 1.78
C ASN A 89 11.04 -5.15 1.67
N ASP A 90 10.37 -4.21 2.35
CA ASP A 90 10.77 -2.81 2.38
C ASP A 90 12.16 -2.64 3.03
N TYR A 91 12.47 -3.39 4.10
CA TYR A 91 13.80 -3.43 4.68
C TYR A 91 14.85 -3.96 3.70
N PHE A 92 14.55 -5.05 2.99
CA PHE A 92 15.47 -5.63 2.01
C PHE A 92 15.73 -4.68 0.84
N ASP A 93 14.69 -4.04 0.33
CA ASP A 93 14.79 -3.04 -0.74
C ASP A 93 15.57 -1.81 -0.27
N PHE A 94 15.34 -1.34 0.95
CA PHE A 94 16.12 -0.24 1.53
C PHE A 94 17.60 -0.59 1.68
N ILE A 95 17.93 -1.80 2.14
CA ILE A 95 19.31 -2.28 2.24
C ILE A 95 19.95 -2.41 0.85
N ASN A 96 19.22 -2.90 -0.15
CA ASN A 96 19.72 -3.02 -1.52
C ASN A 96 19.91 -1.66 -2.19
N LEU A 97 19.03 -0.70 -1.93
CA LEU A 97 19.18 0.68 -2.36
C LEU A 97 20.41 1.30 -1.71
N GLY A 98 20.61 1.09 -0.40
CA GLY A 98 21.81 1.52 0.33
C GLY A 98 23.09 0.96 -0.28
N LYS A 99 23.14 -0.35 -0.57
CA LYS A 99 24.28 -1.00 -1.25
C LYS A 99 24.52 -0.44 -2.66
N SER A 100 23.45 -0.17 -3.40
CA SER A 100 23.54 0.42 -4.74
C SER A 100 24.04 1.86 -4.69
N LEU A 101 23.67 2.61 -3.65
CA LEU A 101 24.12 3.98 -3.42
C LEU A 101 25.59 4.02 -2.94
N GLU A 102 26.01 3.08 -2.09
CA GLU A 102 27.39 2.93 -1.60
C GLU A 102 28.40 2.68 -2.75
N GLY A 103 27.96 2.05 -3.85
CA GLY A 103 28.76 1.92 -5.07
C GLY A 103 28.57 3.07 -6.09
N GLY A 104 27.48 3.81 -5.99
CA GLY A 104 27.08 4.87 -6.92
C GLY A 104 27.99 6.09 -6.87
N GLU A 105 28.47 6.48 -5.69
CA GLU A 105 29.39 7.60 -5.51
C GLU A 105 30.68 7.41 -6.34
N ASN A 106 31.27 6.21 -6.27
CA ASN A 106 32.46 5.85 -7.05
C ASN A 106 32.21 5.86 -8.57
N LEU A 107 31.00 5.52 -9.00
CA LEU A 107 30.62 5.59 -10.42
C LEU A 107 30.49 7.04 -10.88
N VAL A 108 29.83 7.88 -10.08
CA VAL A 108 29.67 9.32 -10.36
C VAL A 108 31.04 10.01 -10.43
N ASP A 109 31.95 9.71 -9.51
CA ASP A 109 33.30 10.28 -9.52
C ASP A 109 34.11 9.85 -10.75
N ARG A 110 34.01 8.57 -11.16
CA ARG A 110 34.64 8.10 -12.40
C ARG A 110 34.09 8.83 -13.62
N LEU A 111 32.76 8.96 -13.72
CA LEU A 111 32.12 9.71 -14.81
C LEU A 111 32.56 11.18 -14.82
N ARG A 112 32.65 11.82 -13.65
CA ARG A 112 33.15 13.20 -13.53
C ARG A 112 34.58 13.35 -14.04
N VAL A 113 35.46 12.41 -13.69
CA VAL A 113 36.85 12.38 -14.17
C VAL A 113 36.89 12.19 -15.70
N ASP A 114 36.11 11.26 -16.24
CA ASP A 114 36.12 10.96 -17.68
C ASP A 114 35.55 12.10 -18.51
N VAL A 115 34.46 12.75 -18.06
CA VAL A 115 33.92 13.96 -18.69
C VAL A 115 34.94 15.10 -18.67
N SER A 116 35.66 15.27 -17.55
CA SER A 116 36.71 16.29 -17.44
C SER A 116 37.87 16.03 -18.41
N LYS A 117 38.29 14.76 -18.55
CA LYS A 117 39.31 14.35 -19.53
C LYS A 117 38.82 14.61 -20.96
N TYR A 118 37.57 14.27 -21.27
CA TYR A 118 36.99 14.48 -22.59
C TYR A 118 36.92 15.97 -22.95
N ARG A 119 36.48 16.82 -22.01
CA ARG A 119 36.48 18.27 -22.16
C ARG A 119 37.88 18.82 -22.44
N LYS A 120 38.90 18.29 -21.74
CA LYS A 120 40.29 18.67 -21.99
C LYS A 120 40.74 18.27 -23.40
N LYS A 121 40.49 17.03 -23.83
CA LYS A 121 40.80 16.56 -25.18
C LYS A 121 40.15 17.42 -26.27
N LEU A 122 38.86 17.76 -26.11
CA LEU A 122 38.16 18.64 -27.06
C LEU A 122 38.79 20.03 -27.13
N LYS A 123 39.19 20.58 -25.98
CA LYS A 123 39.88 21.87 -25.94
C LYS A 123 41.22 21.81 -26.66
N ASP A 124 42.00 20.75 -26.43
CA ASP A 124 43.30 20.54 -27.05
C ASP A 124 43.15 20.38 -28.58
N GLU A 125 42.19 19.59 -29.06
CA GLU A 125 41.92 19.45 -30.50
C GLU A 125 41.43 20.77 -31.12
N ASN A 126 40.56 21.53 -30.46
CA ASN A 126 40.16 22.85 -30.94
C ASN A 126 41.36 23.80 -31.07
N SER A 127 42.28 23.82 -30.10
CA SER A 127 43.49 24.64 -30.22
C SER A 127 44.37 24.22 -31.40
N ARG A 128 44.50 22.91 -31.67
CA ARG A 128 45.24 22.41 -32.83
C ARG A 128 44.58 22.80 -34.15
N LEU A 129 43.25 22.77 -34.21
CA LEU A 129 42.49 23.23 -35.38
C LEU A 129 42.65 24.74 -35.60
N ASP A 130 42.63 25.55 -34.53
CA ASP A 130 42.84 27.00 -34.63
C ASP A 130 44.27 27.35 -35.08
N GLU A 131 45.28 26.61 -34.62
CA GLU A 131 46.66 26.72 -35.11
C GLU A 131 46.77 26.32 -36.58
N SER A 132 46.14 25.20 -36.99
CA SER A 132 46.13 24.76 -38.39
C SER A 132 45.45 25.77 -39.31
N LYS A 133 44.38 26.44 -38.86
CA LYS A 133 43.70 27.49 -39.62
C LYS A 133 44.54 28.76 -39.80
N LYS A 134 45.50 29.03 -38.92
CA LYS A 134 46.41 30.20 -39.05
C LYS A 134 47.52 29.97 -40.08
N HIS A 135 47.79 28.71 -40.44
CA HIS A 135 48.85 28.32 -41.38
C HIS A 135 48.34 27.99 -42.80
N VAL A 136 47.05 28.19 -43.06
CA VAL A 136 46.39 28.10 -44.39
C VAL A 136 45.91 29.48 -44.77
#